data_AF-A0AAW6U2Y2-F1
#
_entry.id   AF-A0AAW6U2Y2-F1
#
_cell.length_a   1.000
_cell.length_b   1.000
_cell.length_c   1.000
_cell.angle_alpha   90.00
_cell.angle_beta   90.00
_cell.angle_gamma   90.00
#
_symmetry.space_group_name_H-M   'P 1'
#
loop_
_entity.id
_entity.type
_entity.pdbx_description
1 polymer ?
#
loop_
_entity_poly.entity_id
_entity_poly.type
_entity_poly.pdbx_seq_one_letter_code
_entity_poly.pdbx_strand_id
1 'polypeptide(L)'
;MKRLTALTILACLAMATSVHAAQYPLYAGQNIEIGFVKVWHNANGLRVIYRITDEAWILVDTKLAVATNLNGIPRNKPGNPIPGQFPYTEPNGGGVISDTRHPYLIPWSAICNGGSPCDVVIAAHADVQKLGDPVTECVVSSTTSATLESGTPAVEAWQPFDPDNDYWDNNINYSFPDEAKWIWSSYRTSQPISGEIVAFETIFNIASACITSGQLRITADNGYEVNINGNFVGDAQVYGDWKTSNFTQAFVDVDGWQSVETWDVTGFLQGGANTMSIVAANEYMGPLDGQSNGTVDSNPAGLIFELCYTCRAVRKEETAWGYGPRFVPKGNWATYIQYTVE
;
A
#
# COMPACT_ATOMS: atom_id res chain seq x y z
N MET A 1 24.64 -6.63 -64.62
CA MET A 1 23.29 -6.02 -64.58
C MET A 1 22.66 -6.25 -63.21
N LYS A 2 22.70 -5.26 -62.31
CA LYS A 2 21.69 -5.09 -61.26
C LYS A 2 21.58 -3.58 -61.02
N ARG A 3 20.49 -2.98 -61.50
CA ARG A 3 20.12 -1.58 -61.21
C ARG A 3 19.48 -1.58 -59.82
N LEU A 4 20.04 -0.82 -58.87
CA LEU A 4 19.37 -0.48 -57.63
C LEU A 4 18.48 0.73 -57.90
N THR A 5 17.16 0.55 -57.78
CA THR A 5 16.17 1.61 -57.80
C THR A 5 16.04 2.14 -56.36
N ALA A 6 16.43 3.39 -56.12
CA ALA A 6 16.20 4.05 -54.84
C ALA A 6 14.71 4.36 -54.69
N LEU A 7 14.04 3.66 -53.77
CA LEU A 7 12.68 3.95 -53.34
C LEU A 7 12.75 5.00 -52.24
N THR A 8 12.45 6.25 -52.57
CA THR A 8 12.36 7.34 -51.59
C THR A 8 11.09 7.15 -50.78
N ILE A 9 11.22 6.60 -49.57
CA ILE A 9 10.14 6.56 -48.58
C ILE A 9 9.99 7.97 -48.03
N LEU A 10 8.93 8.66 -48.44
CA LEU A 10 8.50 9.92 -47.83
C LEU A 10 7.93 9.59 -46.45
N ALA A 11 8.77 9.69 -45.41
CA ALA A 11 8.32 9.65 -44.04
C ALA A 11 7.50 10.91 -43.76
N CYS A 12 6.18 10.78 -43.82
CA CYS A 12 5.26 11.77 -43.27
C CYS A 12 5.41 11.74 -41.74
N LEU A 13 6.28 12.60 -41.21
CA LEU A 13 6.40 12.85 -39.79
C LEU A 13 5.13 13.57 -39.34
N ALA A 14 4.11 12.81 -38.93
CA ALA A 14 2.99 13.37 -38.20
C ALA A 14 3.55 13.95 -36.89
N MET A 15 3.70 15.27 -36.82
CA MET A 15 3.97 15.94 -35.55
C MET A 15 2.77 15.67 -34.64
N ALA A 16 2.97 14.80 -33.63
CA ALA A 16 2.01 14.63 -32.57
C ALA A 16 1.93 15.96 -31.81
N THR A 17 0.89 16.73 -32.06
CA THR A 17 0.55 17.90 -31.26
C THR A 17 0.38 17.44 -29.82
N SER A 18 1.23 17.93 -28.92
CA SER A 18 1.10 17.66 -27.51
C SER A 18 -0.19 18.30 -27.02
N VAL A 19 -1.22 17.48 -26.79
CA VAL A 19 -2.48 17.96 -26.22
C VAL A 19 -2.18 18.52 -24.83
N HIS A 20 -2.35 19.82 -24.64
CA HIS A 20 -2.14 20.46 -23.35
C HIS A 20 -3.20 19.94 -22.36
N ALA A 21 -2.75 19.48 -21.20
CA ALA A 21 -3.64 19.04 -20.14
C ALA A 21 -4.02 20.23 -19.26
N ALA A 22 -5.31 20.51 -19.14
CA ALA A 22 -5.83 21.54 -18.26
C ALA A 22 -6.08 20.97 -16.85
N GLN A 23 -5.83 21.76 -15.81
CA GLN A 23 -6.13 21.42 -14.42
C GLN A 23 -7.12 22.42 -13.85
N TYR A 24 -8.15 21.89 -13.18
CA TYR A 24 -9.18 22.67 -12.52
C TYR A 24 -9.20 22.31 -11.04
N PRO A 25 -9.11 23.27 -10.11
CA PRO A 25 -9.16 22.96 -8.68
C PRO A 25 -10.38 22.10 -8.31
N LEU A 26 -10.20 21.16 -7.38
CA LEU A 26 -11.25 20.34 -6.81
C LEU A 26 -11.57 20.88 -5.42
N TYR A 27 -12.75 21.48 -5.26
CA TYR A 27 -13.18 22.09 -4.00
C TYR A 27 -14.10 21.14 -3.23
N ALA A 28 -13.71 20.76 -2.01
CA ALA A 28 -14.59 20.11 -1.04
C ALA A 28 -15.36 21.14 -0.21
N GLY A 29 -16.59 20.81 0.16
CA GLY A 29 -17.39 21.64 1.08
C GLY A 29 -17.51 23.11 0.63
N GLN A 30 -17.61 23.36 -0.68
CA GLN A 30 -17.68 24.66 -1.38
C GLN A 30 -16.37 25.39 -1.64
N ASN A 31 -15.42 25.40 -0.71
CA ASN A 31 -14.31 26.35 -0.76
C ASN A 31 -12.98 25.81 -0.22
N ILE A 32 -12.89 24.52 0.08
CA ILE A 32 -11.65 23.88 0.53
C ILE A 32 -11.00 23.23 -0.69
N GLU A 33 -9.94 23.83 -1.21
CA GLU A 33 -9.18 23.22 -2.31
C GLU A 33 -8.44 22.00 -1.77
N ILE A 34 -8.75 20.82 -2.30
CA ILE A 34 -8.14 19.55 -1.85
C ILE A 34 -7.32 18.87 -2.94
N GLY A 35 -7.33 19.41 -4.15
CA GLY A 35 -6.76 18.76 -5.32
C GLY A 35 -7.20 19.40 -6.63
N PHE A 36 -7.20 18.63 -7.70
CA PHE A 36 -7.64 19.06 -9.02
C PHE A 36 -8.28 17.94 -9.85
N VAL A 37 -9.10 18.36 -10.81
CA VAL A 37 -9.55 17.55 -11.95
C VAL A 37 -8.65 17.90 -13.13
N LYS A 38 -7.89 16.92 -13.64
CA LYS A 38 -7.05 17.11 -14.82
C LYS A 38 -7.77 16.55 -16.04
N VAL A 39 -7.87 17.37 -17.08
CA VAL A 39 -8.59 17.10 -18.32
C VAL A 39 -7.64 17.24 -19.50
N TRP A 40 -7.64 16.24 -20.38
CA TRP A 40 -6.91 16.28 -21.64
C TRP A 40 -7.67 15.43 -22.66
N HIS A 41 -7.21 15.43 -23.90
CA HIS A 41 -7.82 14.61 -24.94
C HIS A 41 -6.79 13.98 -25.86
N ASN A 42 -7.25 13.09 -26.73
CA ASN A 42 -6.50 12.60 -27.88
C ASN A 42 -7.49 12.24 -29.01
N ALA A 43 -7.01 11.59 -30.07
CA ALA A 43 -7.85 11.17 -31.19
C ALA A 43 -9.02 10.24 -30.78
N ASN A 44 -8.91 9.52 -29.66
CA ASN A 44 -9.88 8.51 -29.24
C ASN A 44 -10.97 9.08 -28.30
N GLY A 45 -10.71 10.21 -27.63
CA GLY A 45 -11.66 10.79 -26.69
C GLY A 45 -11.08 11.77 -25.69
N LEU A 46 -11.95 12.24 -24.80
CA LEU A 46 -11.61 13.02 -23.62
C LEU A 46 -11.12 12.10 -22.50
N ARG A 47 -10.14 12.57 -21.73
CA ARG A 47 -9.58 11.91 -20.56
C ARG A 47 -9.69 12.82 -19.34
N VAL A 48 -10.17 12.25 -18.23
CA VAL A 48 -10.37 12.96 -16.96
C VAL A 48 -9.80 12.13 -15.82
N ILE A 49 -9.02 12.75 -14.95
CA ILE A 49 -8.50 12.13 -13.72
C ILE A 49 -8.71 13.08 -12.54
N TYR A 50 -9.06 12.53 -11.39
CA TYR A 50 -9.15 13.28 -10.13
C TYR A 50 -7.86 13.04 -9.35
N ARG A 51 -7.31 14.10 -8.78
CA ARG A 51 -6.11 14.06 -7.97
C ARG A 51 -6.26 14.89 -6.71
N ILE A 52 -6.01 14.29 -5.57
CA ILE A 52 -5.92 14.94 -4.26
C ILE A 52 -4.47 15.35 -4.04
N THR A 53 -4.27 16.58 -3.62
CA THR A 53 -2.95 17.13 -3.26
C THR A 53 -2.87 17.51 -1.78
N ASP A 54 -4.00 17.70 -1.11
CA ASP A 54 -4.04 17.83 0.34
C ASP A 54 -4.11 16.43 0.97
N GLU A 55 -3.01 15.99 1.55
CA GLU A 55 -2.87 14.67 2.19
C GLU A 55 -3.85 14.45 3.34
N ALA A 56 -4.50 15.49 3.88
CA ALA A 56 -5.58 15.34 4.83
C ALA A 56 -6.89 14.86 4.22
N TRP A 57 -6.97 14.67 2.90
CA TRP A 57 -8.17 14.20 2.22
C TRP A 57 -7.93 12.94 1.40
N ILE A 58 -8.99 12.17 1.19
CA ILE A 58 -9.00 11.01 0.30
C ILE A 58 -10.27 11.02 -0.57
N LEU A 59 -10.19 10.38 -1.74
CA LEU A 59 -11.34 10.12 -2.60
C LEU A 59 -12.05 8.84 -2.15
N VAL A 60 -13.38 8.89 -2.03
CA VAL A 60 -14.21 7.73 -1.68
C VAL A 60 -14.95 7.18 -2.89
N ASP A 61 -15.50 8.07 -3.71
CA ASP A 61 -16.20 7.74 -4.94
C ASP A 61 -16.12 8.94 -5.89
N THR A 62 -16.12 8.68 -7.19
CA THR A 62 -16.13 9.74 -8.21
C THR A 62 -17.27 9.51 -9.19
N LYS A 63 -17.91 10.60 -9.61
CA LYS A 63 -19.06 10.59 -10.51
C LYS A 63 -18.85 11.68 -11.56
N LEU A 64 -18.92 11.32 -12.83
CA LEU A 64 -18.57 12.18 -13.95
C LEU A 64 -19.65 12.15 -15.03
N ALA A 65 -20.07 13.33 -15.48
CA ALA A 65 -20.87 13.51 -16.69
C ALA A 65 -20.20 14.52 -17.62
N VAL A 66 -20.21 14.24 -18.92
CA VAL A 66 -19.61 15.09 -19.97
C VAL A 66 -20.64 15.26 -21.08
N ALA A 67 -20.80 16.50 -21.56
CA ALA A 67 -21.72 16.82 -22.66
C ALA A 67 -21.24 18.05 -23.44
N THR A 68 -21.80 18.30 -24.61
CA THR A 68 -21.52 19.53 -25.40
C THR A 68 -22.14 20.79 -24.79
N ASN A 69 -23.10 20.64 -23.89
CA ASN A 69 -23.74 21.72 -23.15
C ASN A 69 -24.46 21.18 -21.91
N LEU A 70 -24.91 22.09 -21.03
CA LEU A 70 -25.53 21.72 -19.76
C LEU A 70 -26.79 20.86 -19.89
N ASN A 71 -27.51 20.90 -21.02
CA ASN A 71 -28.72 20.09 -21.21
C ASN A 71 -28.42 18.60 -21.38
N GLY A 72 -27.19 18.23 -21.75
CA GLY A 72 -26.75 16.84 -21.77
C GLY A 72 -26.30 16.30 -20.41
N ILE A 73 -26.21 17.14 -19.37
CA ILE A 73 -25.88 16.70 -18.02
C ILE A 73 -27.17 16.36 -17.26
N PRO A 74 -27.26 15.17 -16.62
CA PRO A 74 -28.41 14.80 -15.78
C PRO A 74 -28.68 15.81 -14.68
N ARG A 75 -29.86 16.45 -14.72
CA ARG A 75 -30.28 17.53 -13.81
C ARG A 75 -31.74 17.38 -13.39
N ASN A 76 -32.08 17.86 -12.21
CA ASN A 76 -33.46 17.96 -11.75
C ASN A 76 -34.20 19.14 -12.40
N LYS A 77 -35.52 19.25 -12.18
CA LYS A 77 -36.33 20.34 -12.78
C LYS A 77 -35.81 21.75 -12.47
N PRO A 78 -35.34 22.07 -11.24
CA PRO A 78 -34.66 23.34 -10.97
C PRO A 78 -33.30 23.55 -11.63
N GLY A 79 -32.70 22.54 -12.28
CA GLY A 79 -31.42 22.63 -12.97
C GLY A 79 -30.20 22.21 -12.14
N ASN A 80 -30.38 21.66 -10.94
CA ASN A 80 -29.27 21.12 -10.15
C ASN A 80 -28.84 19.75 -10.71
N PRO A 81 -27.54 19.43 -10.79
CA PRO A 81 -27.07 18.12 -11.23
C PRO A 81 -27.51 17.00 -10.28
N ILE A 82 -27.65 15.80 -10.82
CA ILE A 82 -27.98 14.57 -10.08
C ILE A 82 -26.80 13.59 -10.22
N PRO A 83 -25.77 13.67 -9.34
CA PRO A 83 -24.59 12.81 -9.47
C PRO A 83 -24.89 11.31 -9.55
N GLY A 84 -25.91 10.83 -8.83
CA GLY A 84 -26.35 9.43 -8.89
C GLY A 84 -26.92 8.96 -10.25
N GLN A 85 -27.05 9.86 -11.23
CA GLN A 85 -27.44 9.56 -12.61
C GLN A 85 -26.30 9.80 -13.61
N PHE A 86 -25.09 10.12 -13.15
CA PHE A 86 -23.96 10.36 -14.03
C PHE A 86 -23.49 9.04 -14.67
N PRO A 87 -23.15 9.07 -15.98
CA PRO A 87 -22.88 7.85 -16.75
C PRO A 87 -21.53 7.19 -16.40
N TYR A 88 -20.60 7.92 -15.80
CA TYR A 88 -19.29 7.42 -15.41
C TYR A 88 -19.14 7.50 -13.89
N THR A 89 -18.87 6.37 -13.25
CA THR A 89 -18.63 6.29 -11.82
C THR A 89 -17.49 5.32 -11.52
N GLU A 90 -16.70 5.61 -10.50
CA GLU A 90 -15.64 4.73 -10.03
C GLU A 90 -15.74 4.66 -8.50
N PRO A 91 -16.31 3.56 -7.96
CA PRO A 91 -16.30 3.34 -6.52
C PRO A 91 -14.86 3.08 -6.12
N ASN A 92 -14.26 4.02 -5.39
CA ASN A 92 -12.86 3.90 -5.04
C ASN A 92 -12.62 2.98 -3.83
N GLY A 93 -13.71 2.47 -3.23
CA GLY A 93 -13.67 1.39 -2.25
C GLY A 93 -13.33 1.84 -0.83
N GLY A 94 -13.37 3.14 -0.54
CA GLY A 94 -13.14 3.69 0.80
C GLY A 94 -11.71 3.52 1.35
N GLY A 95 -10.78 3.02 0.53
CA GLY A 95 -9.36 2.96 0.86
C GLY A 95 -8.68 4.32 0.70
N VAL A 96 -7.44 4.42 1.19
CA VAL A 96 -6.59 5.62 1.04
C VAL A 96 -6.18 5.75 -0.42
N ILE A 97 -6.96 6.50 -1.19
CA ILE A 97 -6.62 6.81 -2.58
C ILE A 97 -6.52 8.33 -2.78
N SER A 98 -5.34 8.75 -3.24
CA SER A 98 -5.06 10.13 -3.60
C SER A 98 -5.43 10.44 -5.04
N ASP A 99 -5.51 9.43 -5.90
CA ASP A 99 -5.85 9.57 -7.32
C ASP A 99 -6.90 8.51 -7.71
N THR A 100 -7.76 8.82 -8.70
CA THR A 100 -8.52 7.76 -9.41
C THR A 100 -7.55 6.78 -10.04
N ARG A 101 -7.84 5.47 -9.99
CA ARG A 101 -6.89 4.41 -10.39
C ARG A 101 -6.53 4.52 -11.86
N HIS A 102 -7.51 4.89 -12.68
CA HIS A 102 -7.35 5.13 -14.10
C HIS A 102 -8.09 6.40 -14.53
N PRO A 103 -7.59 7.12 -15.56
CA PRO A 103 -8.36 8.20 -16.14
C PRO A 103 -9.61 7.65 -16.82
N TYR A 104 -10.76 8.28 -16.56
CA TYR A 104 -11.96 8.09 -17.37
C TYR A 104 -11.63 8.34 -18.84
N LEU A 105 -12.02 7.43 -19.72
CA LEU A 105 -11.96 7.63 -21.18
C LEU A 105 -13.39 7.79 -21.69
N ILE A 106 -13.70 8.97 -22.23
CA ILE A 106 -14.99 9.28 -22.80
C ILE A 106 -14.80 9.42 -24.32
N PRO A 107 -15.27 8.43 -25.13
CA PRO A 107 -15.10 8.48 -26.57
C PRO A 107 -15.77 9.71 -27.17
N TRP A 108 -15.15 10.32 -28.18
CA TRP A 108 -15.76 11.47 -28.86
C TRP A 108 -17.11 11.15 -29.47
N SER A 109 -17.32 9.91 -29.94
CA SER A 109 -18.60 9.42 -30.45
C SER A 109 -19.71 9.39 -29.40
N ALA A 110 -19.38 9.40 -28.11
CA ALA A 110 -20.34 9.45 -27.00
C ALA A 110 -20.75 10.90 -26.63
N ILE A 111 -19.95 11.90 -27.01
CA ILE A 111 -20.18 13.30 -26.63
C ILE A 111 -20.55 14.16 -27.83
N CYS A 112 -19.76 14.08 -28.89
CA CYS A 112 -19.77 15.00 -30.03
C CYS A 112 -20.45 14.35 -31.24
N ASN A 113 -21.40 15.07 -31.84
CA ASN A 113 -22.02 14.64 -33.10
C ASN A 113 -20.93 14.48 -34.18
N GLY A 114 -20.85 13.29 -34.79
CA GLY A 114 -19.83 12.98 -35.80
C GLY A 114 -18.51 12.45 -35.23
N GLY A 115 -18.40 12.25 -33.91
CA GLY A 115 -17.28 11.52 -33.29
C GLY A 115 -15.92 12.23 -33.36
N SER A 116 -15.92 13.52 -33.69
CA SER A 116 -14.72 14.37 -33.70
C SER A 116 -14.61 15.18 -32.39
N PRO A 117 -13.40 15.59 -31.98
CA PRO A 117 -13.22 16.48 -30.83
C PRO A 117 -14.09 17.73 -30.91
N CYS A 118 -14.69 18.13 -29.77
CA CYS A 118 -15.51 19.32 -29.66
C CYS A 118 -15.45 19.89 -28.24
N ASP A 119 -15.84 21.16 -28.07
CA ASP A 119 -15.94 21.80 -26.75
C ASP A 119 -16.98 21.11 -25.88
N VAL A 120 -16.67 20.98 -24.59
CA VAL A 120 -17.49 20.24 -23.63
C VAL A 120 -17.69 20.99 -22.32
N VAL A 121 -18.78 20.64 -21.65
CA VAL A 121 -19.00 20.89 -20.23
C VAL A 121 -18.84 19.58 -19.45
N ILE A 122 -18.20 19.67 -18.29
CA ILE A 122 -17.86 18.51 -17.46
C ILE A 122 -18.40 18.75 -16.05
N ALA A 123 -19.26 17.84 -15.60
CA ALA A 123 -19.75 17.77 -14.23
C ALA A 123 -18.90 16.75 -13.47
N ALA A 124 -17.88 17.23 -12.77
CA ALA A 124 -16.93 16.40 -12.04
C ALA A 124 -17.23 16.44 -10.54
N HIS A 125 -17.89 15.40 -10.04
CA HIS A 125 -18.25 15.23 -8.62
C HIS A 125 -17.37 14.18 -7.96
N ALA A 126 -17.04 14.37 -6.68
CA ALA A 126 -16.44 13.34 -5.83
C ALA A 126 -17.06 13.34 -4.43
N ASP A 127 -17.16 12.16 -3.83
CA ASP A 127 -17.36 11.99 -2.40
C ASP A 127 -15.96 11.87 -1.76
N VAL A 128 -15.70 12.66 -0.71
CA VAL A 128 -14.36 12.78 -0.10
C VAL A 128 -14.43 12.72 1.41
N GLN A 129 -13.35 12.25 2.03
CA GLN A 129 -13.21 12.19 3.47
C GLN A 129 -11.98 12.97 3.92
N LYS A 130 -12.13 13.77 4.98
CA LYS A 130 -11.02 14.40 5.69
C LYS A 130 -10.53 13.46 6.78
N LEU A 131 -9.27 13.08 6.67
CA LEU A 131 -8.52 12.32 7.65
C LEU A 131 -8.04 13.23 8.79
N GLY A 132 -8.00 12.66 9.99
CA GLY A 132 -7.39 13.28 11.17
C GLY A 132 -5.87 13.22 11.13
N ASP A 133 -5.29 13.64 12.24
CA ASP A 133 -3.84 13.52 12.45
C ASP A 133 -3.43 12.03 12.46
N PRO A 134 -2.25 11.71 11.91
CA PRO A 134 -1.71 10.36 11.96
C PRO A 134 -1.37 9.98 13.40
N VAL A 135 -1.80 8.79 13.78
CA VAL A 135 -1.39 8.11 15.01
C VAL A 135 -0.63 6.87 14.59
N THR A 136 0.63 6.78 14.97
CA THR A 136 1.46 5.58 14.75
C THR A 136 1.50 4.78 16.04
N GLU A 137 1.22 3.48 15.91
CA GLU A 137 1.34 2.50 16.99
C GLU A 137 2.27 1.38 16.51
N CYS A 138 3.02 0.79 17.44
CA CYS A 138 3.96 -0.28 17.15
C CYS A 138 3.71 -1.48 18.05
N VAL A 139 3.82 -2.67 17.47
CA VAL A 139 3.79 -3.96 18.14
C VAL A 139 5.19 -4.55 18.01
N VAL A 140 5.86 -4.73 19.14
CA VAL A 140 7.24 -5.23 19.19
C VAL A 140 7.29 -6.61 19.79
N SER A 141 8.30 -7.40 19.46
CA SER A 141 8.55 -8.70 20.09
C SER A 141 8.87 -8.54 21.56
N SER A 142 8.13 -9.22 22.44
CA SER A 142 8.38 -9.27 23.87
C SER A 142 7.72 -10.49 24.49
N THR A 143 8.05 -10.77 25.75
CA THR A 143 7.46 -11.88 26.51
C THR A 143 5.96 -11.70 26.80
N THR A 144 5.41 -10.51 26.54
CA THR A 144 3.98 -10.20 26.71
C THR A 144 3.22 -10.08 25.40
N SER A 145 3.91 -9.86 24.28
CA SER A 145 3.29 -9.66 22.96
C SER A 145 3.31 -10.90 22.09
N ALA A 146 4.17 -11.88 22.38
CA ALA A 146 4.29 -13.12 21.60
C ALA A 146 4.05 -14.36 22.48
N THR A 147 3.22 -15.27 21.96
CA THR A 147 3.03 -16.61 22.50
C THR A 147 3.54 -17.64 21.52
N LEU A 148 4.01 -18.77 22.02
CA LEU A 148 4.21 -19.96 21.20
C LEU A 148 2.85 -20.50 20.73
N GLU A 149 2.82 -21.31 19.67
CA GLU A 149 1.60 -21.98 19.19
C GLU A 149 0.90 -22.82 20.28
N SER A 150 1.65 -23.28 21.30
CA SER A 150 1.13 -23.96 22.49
C SER A 150 0.35 -23.05 23.45
N GLY A 151 0.31 -21.73 23.21
CA GLY A 151 -0.28 -20.71 24.07
C GLY A 151 0.60 -20.28 25.25
N THR A 152 1.83 -20.79 25.36
CA THR A 152 2.78 -20.35 26.38
C THR A 152 3.48 -19.05 25.95
N PRO A 153 3.72 -18.09 26.87
CA PRO A 153 4.49 -16.89 26.55
C PRO A 153 5.87 -17.24 25.98
N ALA A 154 6.33 -16.47 24.99
CA ALA A 154 7.73 -16.48 24.59
C ALA A 154 8.59 -15.98 25.76
N VAL A 155 9.87 -16.36 25.75
CA VAL A 155 10.85 -15.88 26.73
C VAL A 155 11.90 -15.05 26.03
N GLU A 156 12.54 -14.15 26.78
CA GLU A 156 13.71 -13.44 26.26
C GLU A 156 14.81 -14.45 25.92
N ALA A 157 15.41 -14.30 24.76
CA ALA A 157 16.49 -15.16 24.27
C ALA A 157 17.85 -14.64 24.77
N TRP A 158 18.73 -15.58 25.07
CA TRP A 158 20.12 -15.30 25.39
C TRP A 158 20.90 -15.00 24.11
N GLN A 159 21.60 -13.88 24.12
CA GLN A 159 22.50 -13.44 23.06
C GLN A 159 23.94 -13.90 23.37
N PRO A 160 24.68 -14.39 22.38
CA PRO A 160 26.01 -14.95 22.61
C PRO A 160 27.10 -13.88 22.77
N PHE A 161 28.29 -14.30 23.19
CA PHE A 161 29.55 -13.53 23.11
C PHE A 161 29.66 -12.20 23.89
N ASP A 162 28.63 -11.75 24.60
CA ASP A 162 28.67 -10.53 25.41
C ASP A 162 28.11 -10.74 26.83
N PRO A 163 28.82 -10.34 27.92
CA PRO A 163 28.26 -10.32 29.26
C PRO A 163 27.02 -9.43 29.43
N ASP A 164 26.85 -8.42 28.56
CA ASP A 164 25.74 -7.47 28.60
C ASP A 164 24.51 -7.95 27.80
N ASN A 165 24.61 -9.11 27.12
CA ASN A 165 23.52 -9.78 26.41
C ASN A 165 22.91 -8.92 25.28
N ASP A 166 23.76 -8.22 24.51
CA ASP A 166 23.38 -7.28 23.45
C ASP A 166 24.14 -7.51 22.12
N TYR A 167 24.83 -8.66 21.99
CA TYR A 167 25.63 -8.95 20.81
C TYR A 167 24.83 -8.90 19.50
N TRP A 168 23.63 -9.50 19.47
CA TRP A 168 22.80 -9.46 18.27
C TRP A 168 22.35 -8.03 17.97
N ASP A 169 21.96 -7.25 18.98
CA ASP A 169 21.56 -5.85 18.82
C ASP A 169 22.68 -4.98 18.22
N ASN A 170 23.93 -5.27 18.59
CA ASN A 170 25.13 -4.59 18.09
C ASN A 170 25.58 -5.06 16.69
N ASN A 171 25.03 -6.15 16.16
CA ASN A 171 25.49 -6.77 14.91
C ASN A 171 24.42 -6.84 13.80
N ILE A 172 23.21 -6.32 14.04
CA ILE A 172 22.17 -6.17 13.02
C ILE A 172 22.20 -4.79 12.34
N ASN A 173 21.62 -4.69 11.15
CA ASN A 173 21.61 -3.44 10.36
C ASN A 173 20.47 -2.45 10.72
N TYR A 174 19.76 -2.67 11.83
CA TYR A 174 18.66 -1.82 12.31
C TYR A 174 18.63 -1.78 13.84
N SER A 175 18.41 -0.58 14.41
CA SER A 175 18.23 -0.42 15.85
C SER A 175 16.75 -0.55 16.18
N PHE A 176 16.37 -1.66 16.79
CA PHE A 176 15.03 -1.82 17.35
C PHE A 176 14.81 -0.89 18.56
N PRO A 177 13.55 -0.54 18.89
CA PRO A 177 13.24 0.20 20.11
C PRO A 177 13.56 -0.66 21.35
N ASP A 178 13.89 0.00 22.48
CA ASP A 178 14.30 -0.67 23.72
C ASP A 178 13.29 -1.70 24.23
N GLU A 179 12.00 -1.53 23.91
CA GLU A 179 10.91 -2.44 24.28
C GLU A 179 10.90 -3.74 23.47
N ALA A 180 11.52 -3.76 22.28
CA ALA A 180 11.69 -4.97 21.50
C ALA A 180 12.76 -5.85 22.15
N LYS A 181 12.47 -7.14 22.25
CA LYS A 181 13.38 -8.15 22.78
C LYS A 181 13.54 -9.27 21.77
N TRP A 182 14.76 -9.79 21.70
CA TRP A 182 14.98 -11.11 21.15
C TRP A 182 14.22 -12.12 21.99
N ILE A 183 13.35 -12.90 21.34
CA ILE A 183 12.48 -13.87 21.98
C ILE A 183 12.72 -15.27 21.41
N TRP A 184 12.53 -16.29 22.24
CA TRP A 184 12.54 -17.69 21.84
C TRP A 184 11.58 -18.54 22.67
N SER A 185 11.64 -19.87 22.50
CA SER A 185 10.91 -20.85 23.32
C SER A 185 11.54 -21.07 24.71
N SER A 186 12.84 -20.81 24.85
CA SER A 186 13.62 -20.93 26.08
C SER A 186 14.77 -19.90 26.11
N TYR A 187 15.23 -19.51 27.30
CA TYR A 187 16.29 -18.50 27.44
C TYR A 187 17.56 -18.90 26.66
N ARG A 188 17.94 -20.17 26.72
CA ARG A 188 18.95 -20.76 25.83
C ARG A 188 18.29 -21.82 24.98
N THR A 189 18.71 -21.96 23.72
CA THR A 189 18.12 -22.97 22.81
C THR A 189 18.16 -24.37 23.44
N SER A 190 17.11 -25.15 23.17
CA SER A 190 17.02 -26.53 23.62
C SER A 190 17.66 -27.51 22.63
N GLN A 191 17.88 -27.09 21.39
CA GLN A 191 18.35 -27.92 20.28
C GLN A 191 19.54 -27.29 19.54
N PRO A 192 20.67 -27.00 20.22
CA PRO A 192 21.81 -26.33 19.59
C PRO A 192 22.55 -27.17 18.54
N ILE A 193 22.23 -28.47 18.39
CA ILE A 193 22.86 -29.35 17.40
C ILE A 193 21.89 -29.66 16.26
N SER A 194 20.68 -30.11 16.58
CA SER A 194 19.75 -30.57 15.54
C SER A 194 19.05 -29.44 14.80
N GLY A 195 19.12 -28.20 15.30
CA GLY A 195 18.21 -27.13 14.90
C GLY A 195 16.82 -27.32 15.49
N GLU A 196 16.00 -26.27 15.45
CA GLU A 196 14.60 -26.32 15.85
C GLU A 196 13.77 -25.26 15.12
N ILE A 197 12.45 -25.50 15.03
CA ILE A 197 11.48 -24.50 14.60
C ILE A 197 10.66 -24.07 15.82
N VAL A 198 10.43 -22.77 15.94
CA VAL A 198 9.51 -22.20 16.91
C VAL A 198 8.49 -21.32 16.20
N ALA A 199 7.21 -21.62 16.42
CA ALA A 199 6.09 -20.83 15.91
C ALA A 199 5.60 -19.85 16.98
N PHE A 200 5.57 -18.57 16.62
CA PHE A 200 5.12 -17.45 17.43
C PHE A 200 3.82 -16.88 16.88
N GLU A 201 2.96 -16.41 17.77
CA GLU A 201 1.74 -15.69 17.45
C GLU A 201 1.67 -14.40 18.28
N THR A 202 1.30 -13.31 17.60
CA THR A 202 1.01 -12.02 18.20
C THR A 202 -0.36 -11.53 17.73
N ILE A 203 -1.24 -11.26 18.70
CA ILE A 203 -2.58 -10.72 18.44
C ILE A 203 -2.61 -9.25 18.87
N PHE A 204 -3.06 -8.37 17.99
CA PHE A 204 -3.18 -6.95 18.24
C PHE A 204 -4.45 -6.38 17.62
N ASN A 205 -4.98 -5.30 18.20
CA ASN A 205 -6.23 -4.69 17.76
C ASN A 205 -5.98 -3.30 17.18
N ILE A 206 -6.45 -3.07 15.95
CA ILE A 206 -6.43 -1.76 15.31
C ILE A 206 -7.82 -1.13 15.44
N ALA A 207 -7.92 0.04 16.07
CA ALA A 207 -9.20 0.61 16.49
C ALA A 207 -10.20 0.90 15.35
N SER A 208 -9.77 1.01 14.08
CA SER A 208 -10.66 1.07 12.91
C SER A 208 -9.91 0.81 11.60
N ALA A 209 -10.61 0.71 10.47
CA ALA A 209 -10.04 0.50 9.11
C ALA A 209 -9.28 1.73 8.56
N CYS A 210 -8.77 2.61 9.42
CA CYS A 210 -8.11 3.86 9.05
C CYS A 210 -6.61 3.71 8.76
N ILE A 211 -6.18 2.50 8.44
CA ILE A 211 -4.78 2.15 8.20
C ILE A 211 -4.35 2.83 6.90
N THR A 212 -3.28 3.63 7.01
CA THR A 212 -2.71 4.39 5.90
C THR A 212 -1.32 3.88 5.52
N SER A 213 -0.63 3.25 6.45
CA SER A 213 0.63 2.54 6.21
C SER A 213 0.85 1.49 7.29
N GLY A 214 1.58 0.43 6.94
CA GLY A 214 2.06 -0.59 7.86
C GLY A 214 3.45 -1.07 7.41
N GLN A 215 4.36 -1.20 8.36
CA GLN A 215 5.73 -1.66 8.10
C GLN A 215 6.13 -2.67 9.17
N LEU A 216 6.61 -3.83 8.73
CA LEU A 216 7.20 -4.85 9.59
C LEU A 216 8.72 -4.84 9.37
N ARG A 217 9.47 -4.76 10.47
CA ARG A 217 10.90 -5.05 10.54
C ARG A 217 11.13 -6.29 11.36
N ILE A 218 11.93 -7.20 10.86
CA ILE A 218 12.07 -8.53 11.45
C ILE A 218 13.39 -9.17 11.06
N THR A 219 14.00 -9.89 12.00
CA THR A 219 15.05 -10.86 11.71
C THR A 219 15.01 -12.00 12.75
N ALA A 220 15.66 -13.11 12.43
CA ALA A 220 15.87 -14.23 13.33
C ALA A 220 17.30 -14.77 13.18
N ASP A 221 17.86 -15.31 14.25
CA ASP A 221 19.02 -16.20 14.21
C ASP A 221 18.44 -17.62 14.19
N ASN A 222 18.23 -18.25 13.02
CA ASN A 222 18.82 -17.96 11.69
C ASN A 222 17.87 -17.47 10.60
N GLY A 223 16.60 -17.89 10.62
CA GLY A 223 15.68 -17.59 9.53
C GLY A 223 14.21 -17.62 9.96
N TYR A 224 13.34 -17.06 9.14
CA TYR A 224 11.92 -16.96 9.48
C TYR A 224 11.01 -16.92 8.24
N GLU A 225 9.73 -17.22 8.48
CA GLU A 225 8.61 -16.91 7.61
C GLU A 225 7.53 -16.20 8.41
N VAL A 226 6.94 -15.13 7.86
CA VAL A 226 5.87 -14.36 8.51
C VAL A 226 4.59 -14.33 7.69
N ASN A 227 3.48 -14.50 8.40
CA ASN A 227 2.12 -14.39 7.88
C ASN A 227 1.34 -13.38 8.72
N ILE A 228 0.51 -12.56 8.08
CA ILE A 228 -0.44 -11.65 8.75
C ILE A 228 -1.85 -11.98 8.28
N ASN A 229 -2.75 -12.21 9.23
CA ASN A 229 -4.14 -12.60 8.99
C ASN A 229 -4.24 -13.82 8.05
N GLY A 230 -3.32 -14.77 8.20
CA GLY A 230 -3.22 -15.98 7.38
C GLY A 230 -2.64 -15.80 5.97
N ASN A 231 -2.20 -14.59 5.61
CA ASN A 231 -1.58 -14.30 4.33
C ASN A 231 -0.06 -14.18 4.47
N PHE A 232 0.67 -14.83 3.57
CA PHE A 232 2.13 -14.78 3.51
C PHE A 232 2.61 -13.34 3.21
N VAL A 233 3.51 -12.84 4.06
CA VAL A 233 4.10 -11.50 3.94
C VAL A 233 5.52 -11.61 3.36
N GLY A 234 6.35 -12.49 3.91
CA GLY A 234 7.74 -12.65 3.50
C GLY A 234 8.49 -13.69 4.33
N ASP A 235 9.70 -14.01 3.89
CA ASP A 235 10.63 -14.92 4.54
C ASP A 235 12.07 -14.44 4.34
N ALA A 236 12.97 -14.90 5.20
CA ALA A 236 14.41 -14.67 5.06
C ALA A 236 15.19 -15.88 5.62
N GLN A 237 16.30 -16.20 4.96
CA GLN A 237 17.25 -17.24 5.34
C GLN A 237 16.64 -18.64 5.49
N VAL A 238 15.49 -18.88 4.85
CA VAL A 238 14.84 -20.18 4.77
C VAL A 238 14.49 -20.51 3.32
N TYR A 239 14.64 -21.78 2.93
CA TYR A 239 14.51 -22.18 1.52
C TYR A 239 13.81 -23.53 1.35
N GLY A 240 13.06 -23.68 0.26
CA GLY A 240 12.42 -24.94 -0.11
C GLY A 240 11.53 -25.50 1.00
N ASP A 241 11.66 -26.80 1.27
CA ASP A 241 10.84 -27.52 2.26
C ASP A 241 11.40 -27.42 3.69
N TRP A 242 12.04 -26.29 4.04
CA TRP A 242 12.79 -26.10 5.30
C TRP A 242 12.02 -26.54 6.54
N LYS A 243 10.71 -26.31 6.61
CA LYS A 243 9.83 -26.68 7.74
C LYS A 243 9.79 -28.18 8.05
N THR A 244 10.16 -29.02 7.08
CA THR A 244 10.18 -30.48 7.20
C THR A 244 11.57 -31.07 6.94
N SER A 245 12.58 -30.20 6.84
CA SER A 245 13.95 -30.56 6.52
C SER A 245 14.74 -31.01 7.75
N ASN A 246 16.04 -31.19 7.56
CA ASN A 246 17.03 -31.41 8.62
C ASN A 246 17.70 -30.11 9.10
N PHE A 247 17.21 -28.94 8.65
CA PHE A 247 17.68 -27.60 9.04
C PHE A 247 19.14 -27.28 8.72
N THR A 248 19.81 -28.09 7.90
CA THR A 248 21.16 -27.80 7.41
C THR A 248 21.19 -26.57 6.52
N GLN A 249 22.38 -26.02 6.27
CA GLN A 249 22.68 -24.88 5.38
C GLN A 249 21.86 -24.80 4.07
N ALA A 250 21.50 -25.94 3.47
CA ALA A 250 20.69 -25.97 2.24
C ALA A 250 19.24 -25.47 2.41
N PHE A 251 18.74 -25.41 3.65
CA PHE A 251 17.35 -25.10 3.99
C PHE A 251 17.23 -23.91 4.95
N VAL A 252 18.18 -23.75 5.86
CA VAL A 252 18.27 -22.63 6.80
C VAL A 252 19.69 -22.09 6.69
N ASP A 253 19.84 -20.81 6.37
CA ASP A 253 21.15 -20.21 6.10
C ASP A 253 21.88 -19.89 7.41
N VAL A 254 23.14 -20.30 7.57
CA VAL A 254 23.95 -19.88 8.73
C VAL A 254 24.35 -18.41 8.67
N ASP A 255 24.34 -17.84 7.45
CA ASP A 255 24.75 -16.46 7.20
C ASP A 255 23.53 -15.57 6.95
N GLY A 256 23.69 -14.27 7.20
CA GLY A 256 22.69 -13.26 6.81
C GLY A 256 21.66 -12.92 7.89
N TRP A 257 21.62 -13.63 9.02
CA TRP A 257 20.74 -13.29 10.16
C TRP A 257 20.88 -11.83 10.64
N GLN A 258 22.01 -11.18 10.34
CA GLN A 258 22.24 -9.77 10.64
C GLN A 258 21.36 -8.81 9.81
N SER A 259 20.75 -9.28 8.72
CA SER A 259 19.88 -8.45 7.88
C SER A 259 18.47 -8.38 8.45
N VAL A 260 18.09 -7.19 8.91
CA VAL A 260 16.71 -6.88 9.27
C VAL A 260 15.95 -6.54 8.00
N GLU A 261 15.03 -7.42 7.63
CA GLU A 261 14.19 -7.20 6.46
C GLU A 261 13.05 -6.24 6.78
N THR A 262 12.60 -5.50 5.76
CA THR A 262 11.50 -4.56 5.88
C THR A 262 10.39 -4.90 4.87
N TRP A 263 9.20 -5.18 5.39
CA TRP A 263 8.02 -5.52 4.59
C TRP A 263 6.96 -4.44 4.67
N ASP A 264 6.40 -4.03 3.52
CA ASP A 264 5.16 -3.23 3.49
C ASP A 264 3.97 -4.14 3.79
N VAL A 265 3.40 -3.98 4.98
CA VAL A 265 2.28 -4.79 5.47
C VAL A 265 0.94 -4.06 5.39
N THR A 266 0.89 -2.87 4.78
CA THR A 266 -0.31 -2.02 4.74
C THR A 266 -1.55 -2.77 4.25
N GLY A 267 -1.40 -3.56 3.18
CA GLY A 267 -2.50 -4.33 2.58
C GLY A 267 -2.89 -5.61 3.33
N PHE A 268 -2.14 -6.00 4.35
CA PHE A 268 -2.37 -7.22 5.13
C PHE A 268 -3.13 -6.94 6.43
N LEU A 269 -3.16 -5.68 6.87
CA LEU A 269 -3.79 -5.24 8.11
C LEU A 269 -5.29 -4.95 7.91
N GLN A 270 -6.06 -5.11 8.98
CA GLN A 270 -7.49 -4.79 9.00
C GLN A 270 -7.89 -4.05 10.28
N GLY A 271 -9.02 -3.34 10.24
CA GLY A 271 -9.64 -2.83 11.46
C GLY A 271 -10.13 -3.98 12.35
N GLY A 272 -9.98 -3.84 13.66
CA GLY A 272 -10.27 -4.88 14.64
C GLY A 272 -9.05 -5.77 14.92
N ALA A 273 -9.31 -7.04 15.22
CA ALA A 273 -8.28 -8.00 15.56
C ALA A 273 -7.43 -8.38 14.35
N ASN A 274 -6.11 -8.38 14.54
CA ASN A 274 -5.11 -8.86 13.61
C ASN A 274 -4.28 -9.94 14.30
N THR A 275 -3.87 -10.94 13.52
CA THR A 275 -2.96 -11.99 13.98
C THR A 275 -1.71 -11.96 13.09
N MET A 276 -0.54 -11.85 13.72
CA MET A 276 0.74 -12.08 13.07
C MET A 276 1.31 -13.40 13.56
N SER A 277 1.62 -14.30 12.63
CA SER A 277 2.20 -15.60 12.91
C SER A 277 3.58 -15.67 12.26
N ILE A 278 4.60 -15.97 13.06
CA ILE A 278 5.98 -16.07 12.61
C ILE A 278 6.48 -17.47 12.93
N VAL A 279 7.02 -18.16 11.93
CA VAL A 279 7.72 -19.43 12.13
C VAL A 279 9.20 -19.14 11.97
N ALA A 280 9.98 -19.26 13.04
CA ALA A 280 11.42 -19.03 13.02
C ALA A 280 12.18 -20.36 13.17
N ALA A 281 13.35 -20.44 12.54
CA ALA A 281 14.24 -21.60 12.56
C ALA A 281 15.59 -21.24 13.16
N ASN A 282 16.07 -22.11 14.04
CA ASN A 282 17.47 -22.25 14.40
C ASN A 282 18.10 -23.33 13.52
N GLU A 283 19.27 -23.06 12.96
CA GLU A 283 19.97 -23.94 12.02
C GLU A 283 20.59 -25.16 12.72
N TYR A 284 20.79 -26.24 11.95
CA TYR A 284 21.50 -27.43 12.38
C TYR A 284 23.02 -27.16 12.49
N MET A 285 23.57 -27.10 13.69
CA MET A 285 25.02 -26.98 13.83
C MET A 285 25.70 -28.34 14.09
N GLY A 286 26.23 -28.97 13.03
CA GLY A 286 27.00 -30.21 13.16
C GLY A 286 27.67 -30.74 11.90
N PRO A 287 28.18 -32.00 11.93
CA PRO A 287 29.00 -32.56 10.86
C PRO A 287 28.36 -32.67 9.47
N LEU A 288 27.02 -32.62 9.36
CA LEU A 288 26.38 -32.63 8.04
C LEU A 288 26.71 -31.37 7.22
N ASP A 289 26.97 -30.25 7.90
CA ASP A 289 27.45 -29.00 7.28
C ASP A 289 28.96 -28.78 7.46
N GLY A 290 29.69 -29.83 7.81
CA GLY A 290 31.13 -29.75 8.05
C GLY A 290 31.51 -28.95 9.30
N GLN A 291 30.55 -28.72 10.21
CA GLN A 291 30.74 -27.98 11.45
C GLN A 291 31.00 -28.93 12.64
N SER A 292 31.52 -28.37 13.73
CA SER A 292 31.46 -29.06 15.03
C SER A 292 30.03 -29.02 15.56
N ASN A 293 29.68 -29.97 16.43
CA ASN A 293 28.38 -29.93 17.11
C ASN A 293 28.22 -28.60 17.85
N GLY A 294 27.09 -27.95 17.64
CA GLY A 294 26.76 -26.72 18.35
C GLY A 294 26.53 -26.94 19.84
N THR A 295 26.57 -25.83 20.56
CA THR A 295 26.31 -25.73 21.99
C THR A 295 25.34 -24.60 22.25
N VAL A 296 24.76 -24.54 23.43
CA VAL A 296 23.90 -23.42 23.85
C VAL A 296 24.62 -22.06 23.85
N ASP A 297 25.95 -22.04 23.70
CA ASP A 297 26.76 -20.83 23.56
C ASP A 297 27.11 -20.51 22.10
N SER A 298 27.26 -21.53 21.25
CA SER A 298 27.77 -21.38 19.88
C SER A 298 26.69 -21.45 18.80
N ASN A 299 25.49 -21.93 19.13
CA ASN A 299 24.32 -21.96 18.25
C ASN A 299 23.08 -21.48 19.02
N PRO A 300 23.04 -20.21 19.47
CA PRO A 300 21.85 -19.63 20.09
C PRO A 300 20.73 -19.41 19.06
N ALA A 301 19.51 -19.15 19.54
CA ALA A 301 18.35 -18.97 18.68
C ALA A 301 17.48 -17.82 19.18
N GLY A 302 17.00 -16.99 18.28
CA GLY A 302 16.22 -15.82 18.64
C GLY A 302 15.45 -15.22 17.46
N LEU A 303 14.35 -14.56 17.78
CA LEU A 303 13.52 -13.79 16.86
C LEU A 303 13.33 -12.38 17.43
N ILE A 304 13.44 -11.35 16.59
CA ILE A 304 13.09 -9.97 16.97
C ILE A 304 12.26 -9.32 15.87
N PHE A 305 11.24 -8.55 16.25
CA PHE A 305 10.43 -7.80 15.29
C PHE A 305 9.85 -6.50 15.86
N GLU A 306 9.50 -5.61 14.94
CA GLU A 306 8.72 -4.39 15.16
C GLU A 306 7.74 -4.23 13.99
N LEU A 307 6.45 -4.24 14.27
CA LEU A 307 5.39 -3.89 13.34
C LEU A 307 4.81 -2.54 13.73
N CYS A 308 5.07 -1.50 12.94
CA CYS A 308 4.45 -0.18 13.13
C CYS A 308 3.38 0.08 12.07
N TYR A 309 2.23 0.58 12.48
CA TYR A 309 1.16 1.01 11.58
C TYR A 309 0.69 2.43 11.90
N THR A 310 0.27 3.15 10.87
CA THR A 310 -0.27 4.51 11.00
C THR A 310 -1.74 4.52 10.65
N CYS A 311 -2.52 5.05 11.59
CA CYS A 311 -3.96 5.17 11.52
C CYS A 311 -4.38 6.64 11.43
N ARG A 312 -5.35 6.96 10.57
CA ARG A 312 -5.92 8.31 10.44
C ARG A 312 -7.44 8.30 10.45
N ALA A 313 -8.04 8.53 11.61
CA ALA A 313 -9.50 8.51 11.75
C ALA A 313 -10.20 9.49 10.78
N VAL A 314 -11.32 9.07 10.18
CA VAL A 314 -12.16 9.97 9.39
C VAL A 314 -12.80 11.01 10.32
N ARG A 315 -12.53 12.29 10.06
CA ARG A 315 -13.05 13.42 10.86
C ARG A 315 -14.28 14.06 10.22
N LYS A 316 -14.37 13.99 8.89
CA LYS A 316 -15.39 14.69 8.13
C LYS A 316 -15.61 14.00 6.79
N GLU A 317 -16.85 13.97 6.33
CA GLU A 317 -17.21 13.61 4.97
C GLU A 317 -17.73 14.85 4.25
N GLU A 318 -17.37 15.02 2.98
CA GLU A 318 -17.83 16.13 2.14
C GLU A 318 -18.07 15.65 0.71
N THR A 319 -18.79 16.47 -0.04
CA THR A 319 -18.79 16.39 -1.51
C THR A 319 -17.79 17.38 -2.07
N ALA A 320 -17.23 17.07 -3.23
CA ALA A 320 -16.30 17.93 -3.95
C ALA A 320 -16.72 18.11 -5.42
N TRP A 321 -16.44 19.29 -5.96
CA TRP A 321 -16.71 19.63 -7.36
C TRP A 321 -15.51 20.28 -8.03
N GLY A 322 -15.27 19.93 -9.30
CA GLY A 322 -14.30 20.62 -10.15
C GLY A 322 -14.69 22.09 -10.35
N TYR A 323 -13.71 22.99 -10.25
CA TYR A 323 -13.91 24.43 -10.26
C TYR A 323 -14.49 24.93 -11.58
N GLY A 324 -15.46 25.85 -11.46
CA GLY A 324 -16.05 26.55 -12.57
C GLY A 324 -17.35 27.26 -12.18
N PRO A 325 -18.14 27.75 -13.14
CA PRO A 325 -19.45 28.36 -12.87
C PRO A 325 -20.43 27.37 -12.21
N ARG A 326 -21.36 27.91 -11.42
CA ARG A 326 -22.45 27.12 -10.81
C ARG A 326 -23.47 26.68 -11.85
N PHE A 327 -24.05 25.50 -11.67
CA PHE A 327 -25.20 25.03 -12.46
C PHE A 327 -26.44 25.92 -12.29
N VAL A 328 -26.67 26.41 -11.07
CA VAL A 328 -27.79 27.29 -10.72
C VAL A 328 -27.33 28.42 -9.78
N PRO A 329 -27.90 29.63 -9.88
CA PRO A 329 -27.54 30.74 -8.97
C PRO A 329 -27.96 30.49 -7.51
N LYS A 330 -29.05 29.76 -7.30
CA LYS A 330 -29.63 29.45 -5.98
C LYS A 330 -29.97 27.96 -5.89
N GLY A 331 -29.58 27.32 -4.80
CA GLY A 331 -29.70 25.86 -4.63
C GLY A 331 -28.38 25.24 -4.22
N ASN A 332 -28.10 24.04 -4.73
CA ASN A 332 -26.83 23.37 -4.43
C ASN A 332 -25.64 24.13 -5.04
N TRP A 333 -24.47 23.94 -4.47
CA TRP A 333 -23.25 24.67 -4.86
C TRP A 333 -22.50 24.03 -6.03
N ALA A 334 -23.11 23.06 -6.71
CA ALA A 334 -22.44 22.31 -7.76
C ALA A 334 -22.00 23.21 -8.92
N THR A 335 -20.79 22.93 -9.40
CA THR A 335 -20.13 23.63 -10.50
C THR A 335 -19.87 22.70 -11.67
N TYR A 336 -19.58 23.27 -12.83
CA TYR A 336 -19.12 22.53 -14.01
C TYR A 336 -17.89 23.19 -14.59
N ILE A 337 -17.03 22.37 -15.20
CA ILE A 337 -15.87 22.81 -15.95
C ILE A 337 -16.30 23.07 -17.39
N GLN A 338 -15.78 24.14 -17.99
CA GLN A 338 -15.82 24.37 -19.44
C GLN A 338 -14.44 24.02 -20.01
N TYR A 339 -14.39 23.14 -20.99
CA TYR A 339 -13.16 22.70 -21.63
C TYR A 339 -13.25 22.91 -23.14
N THR A 340 -12.31 23.70 -23.66
CA THR A 340 -12.16 23.96 -25.09
C THR A 340 -11.12 23.02 -25.67
N VAL A 341 -11.44 22.40 -26.79
CA VAL A 341 -10.50 21.56 -27.54
C VAL A 341 -9.73 22.47 -28.49
N GLU A 342 -8.41 22.47 -28.39
CA GLU A 342 -7.51 23.24 -29.28
C GLU A 342 -7.26 22.58 -30.64
#